data_AF-A0A6N7L2P0-F1
#
_entry.id   AF-A0A6N7L2P0-F1
#
_cell.length_a   1.000
_cell.length_b   1.000
_cell.length_c   1.000
_cell.angle_alpha   90.00
_cell.angle_beta   90.00
_cell.angle_gamma   90.00
#
_symmetry.space_group_name_H-M   'P 1'
#
loop_
_entity.id
_entity.type
_entity.pdbx_description
1 polymer ?
#
loop_
_entity_poly.entity_id
_entity_poly.type
_entity_poly.pdbx_seq_one_letter_code
_entity_poly.pdbx_strand_id
1 'polypeptide(L)'
;MKVQRDWLAWGALAAALVGTASAEYGLAQAVGFGTYTAACVPAALDLYAVRSIRAGRDVWAAVLAMVVTNSLSHLVAARLLSVEWPLFVAVSAIAPLVLWRVHRLAHHVPADPEPEPAPVTEPDPVPVPEPVPAPALESVPVTEPVQLTVDGGEVPYPTTPDVPADRSRRTRKVSASVPAPADAELIEAARTEYADVLAEGGKPSIRDLRERYRIGQPRAQRVREALTA
;
A
#
# COMPACT_ATOMS: atom_id res chain seq x y z
N MET A 1 10.58 -6.80 26.94
CA MET A 1 11.98 -7.13 26.56
C MET A 1 12.51 -6.04 25.67
N LYS A 2 13.64 -5.38 26.02
CA LYS A 2 14.30 -4.42 25.13
C LYS A 2 15.03 -5.19 24.03
N VAL A 3 14.69 -4.95 22.77
CA VAL A 3 15.43 -5.50 21.62
C VAL A 3 16.83 -4.89 21.67
N GLN A 4 17.84 -5.70 21.98
CA GLN A 4 19.24 -5.28 21.83
C GLN A 4 19.50 -5.07 20.33
N ARG A 5 19.91 -3.85 19.95
CA ARG A 5 20.35 -3.55 18.59
C ARG A 5 21.64 -4.30 18.35
N ASP A 6 21.59 -5.29 17.47
CA ASP A 6 22.77 -6.04 17.03
C ASP A 6 23.64 -5.14 16.15
N TRP A 7 24.59 -4.46 16.79
CA TRP A 7 25.51 -3.53 16.12
C TRP A 7 26.40 -4.21 15.09
N LEU A 8 26.70 -5.50 15.26
CA LEU A 8 27.49 -6.27 14.31
C LEU A 8 26.68 -6.56 13.05
N ALA A 9 25.42 -6.95 13.19
CA ALA A 9 24.52 -7.12 12.05
C ALA A 9 24.31 -5.81 11.27
N TRP A 10 24.11 -4.69 11.97
CA TRP A 10 24.02 -3.38 11.34
C TRP A 10 25.33 -2.94 10.66
N GLY A 11 26.47 -3.23 11.28
CA GLY A 11 27.78 -2.97 10.69
C GLY A 11 28.03 -3.79 9.42
N ALA A 12 27.70 -5.08 9.44
CA ALA A 12 27.82 -5.96 8.29
C ALA A 12 26.91 -5.52 7.13
N LEU A 13 25.66 -5.12 7.43
CA LEU A 13 24.73 -4.57 6.46
C LEU A 13 25.29 -3.29 5.82
N ALA A 14 25.78 -2.36 6.64
CA ALA A 14 26.35 -1.11 6.15
C ALA A 14 27.60 -1.34 5.29
N ALA A 15 28.49 -2.26 5.71
CA ALA A 15 29.67 -2.62 4.93
C ALA A 15 29.30 -3.25 3.58
N ALA A 16 28.32 -4.15 3.56
CA ALA A 16 27.81 -4.74 2.33
C ALA A 16 27.23 -3.68 1.39
N LEU A 17 26.39 -2.76 1.90
CA LEU A 17 25.81 -1.65 1.15
C LEU A 17 26.89 -0.72 0.57
N VAL A 18 27.90 -0.37 1.36
CA VAL A 18 29.01 0.46 0.85
C VAL A 18 29.82 -0.26 -0.22
N GLY A 19 30.05 -1.56 -0.04
CA GLY A 19 30.75 -2.40 -1.02
C GLY A 19 30.02 -2.44 -2.37
N THR A 20 28.71 -2.72 -2.35
CA THR A 20 27.89 -2.73 -3.57
C THR A 20 27.77 -1.34 -4.17
N ALA A 21 27.57 -0.31 -3.35
CA ALA A 21 27.45 1.06 -3.82
C ALA A 21 28.70 1.56 -4.54
N SER A 22 29.90 1.20 -4.06
CA SER A 22 31.16 1.57 -4.69
C SER A 22 31.31 0.96 -6.09
N ALA A 23 30.95 -0.32 -6.24
CA ALA A 23 31.01 -1.01 -7.53
C ALA A 23 30.05 -0.38 -8.55
N GLU A 24 28.80 -0.13 -8.16
CA GLU A 24 27.79 0.45 -9.03
C GLU A 24 28.09 1.92 -9.39
N TYR A 25 28.62 2.68 -8.43
CA TYR A 25 29.12 4.03 -8.66
C TYR A 25 30.24 4.04 -9.72
N GLY A 26 31.20 3.12 -9.60
CA GLY A 26 32.28 2.95 -10.58
C GLY A 26 31.75 2.59 -11.97
N LEU A 27 30.74 1.70 -12.04
CA LEU A 27 30.08 1.35 -13.29
C LEU A 27 29.39 2.57 -13.93
N ALA A 28 28.66 3.36 -13.14
CA ALA A 28 27.99 4.57 -13.64
C ALA A 28 29.00 5.62 -14.13
N GLN A 29 30.10 5.84 -13.41
CA GLN A 29 31.15 6.75 -13.88
C GLN A 29 31.83 6.23 -15.16
N ALA A 30 32.06 4.92 -15.28
CA ALA A 30 32.62 4.32 -16.49
C ALA A 30 31.73 4.55 -17.72
N VAL A 31 30.41 4.62 -17.51
CA VAL A 31 29.39 4.90 -18.53
C VAL A 31 29.27 6.40 -18.86
N GLY A 32 29.94 7.27 -18.09
CA GLY A 32 29.98 8.72 -18.32
C GLY A 32 28.98 9.54 -17.50
N PHE A 33 28.35 8.95 -16.47
CA PHE A 33 27.52 9.72 -15.54
C PHE A 33 28.39 10.67 -14.69
N GLY A 34 27.90 11.90 -14.48
CA GLY A 34 28.53 12.83 -13.55
C GLY A 34 28.46 12.32 -12.10
N THR A 35 29.40 12.73 -11.26
CA THR A 35 29.58 12.27 -9.86
C THR A 35 28.28 12.14 -9.08
N TYR A 36 27.43 13.18 -9.07
CA TYR A 36 26.16 13.14 -8.33
C TYR A 36 25.15 12.16 -8.94
N THR A 37 25.09 12.07 -10.26
CA THR A 37 24.15 11.15 -10.95
C THR A 37 24.59 9.70 -10.80
N ALA A 38 25.91 9.45 -10.81
CA ALA A 38 26.49 8.15 -10.57
C ALA A 38 26.16 7.62 -9.17
N ALA A 39 26.08 8.50 -8.15
CA ALA A 39 25.66 8.12 -6.80
C ALA A 39 24.16 7.79 -6.69
N CYS A 40 23.32 8.30 -7.59
CA CYS A 40 21.89 7.97 -7.60
C CYS A 40 21.62 6.52 -8.01
N VAL A 41 22.49 5.90 -8.81
CA VAL A 41 22.34 4.51 -9.25
C VAL A 41 22.34 3.53 -8.08
N PRO A 42 23.37 3.49 -7.22
CA PRO A 42 23.37 2.60 -6.06
C PRO A 42 22.30 2.94 -5.03
N ALA A 43 22.06 4.23 -4.80
CA ALA A 43 20.98 4.64 -3.91
C ALA A 43 19.62 4.08 -4.36
N ALA A 44 19.31 4.16 -5.65
CA ALA A 44 18.05 3.63 -6.18
C ALA A 44 17.94 2.11 -5.99
N LEU A 45 19.01 1.36 -6.29
CA LEU A 45 19.03 -0.09 -6.13
C LEU A 45 18.93 -0.53 -4.67
N ASP A 46 19.66 0.11 -3.76
CA ASP A 46 19.61 -0.19 -2.33
C ASP A 46 18.22 0.08 -1.75
N LEU A 47 17.60 1.22 -2.09
CA LEU A 47 16.25 1.54 -1.64
C LEU A 47 15.22 0.54 -2.19
N TYR A 48 15.39 0.10 -3.43
CA TYR A 48 14.55 -0.94 -4.01
C TYR A 48 14.72 -2.27 -3.29
N ALA A 49 15.95 -2.69 -3.00
CA ALA A 49 16.23 -3.91 -2.25
C ALA A 49 15.60 -3.87 -0.85
N VAL A 50 15.84 -2.80 -0.08
CA VAL A 50 15.23 -2.62 1.24
C VAL A 50 13.70 -2.64 1.15
N ARG A 51 13.11 -1.95 0.17
CA ARG A 51 11.66 -1.93 -0.01
C ARG A 51 11.10 -3.30 -0.41
N SER A 52 11.78 -4.05 -1.26
CA SER A 52 11.38 -5.40 -1.67
C SER A 52 11.37 -6.37 -0.48
N ILE A 53 12.40 -6.32 0.35
CA ILE A 53 12.53 -7.13 1.58
C ILE A 53 11.42 -6.76 2.57
N ARG A 54 11.21 -5.46 2.82
CA ARG A 54 10.14 -4.98 3.72
C ARG A 54 8.74 -5.37 3.25
N ALA A 55 8.52 -5.38 1.94
CA ALA A 55 7.24 -5.78 1.35
C ALA A 55 7.08 -7.31 1.22
N GLY A 56 8.12 -8.10 1.52
CA GLY A 56 8.13 -9.56 1.31
C GLY A 56 7.93 -9.96 -0.16
N ARG A 57 8.20 -9.06 -1.10
CA ARG A 57 7.85 -9.20 -2.53
C ARG A 57 8.95 -8.62 -3.40
N ASP A 58 9.13 -9.19 -4.60
CA ASP A 58 10.17 -8.77 -5.56
C ASP A 58 11.63 -8.92 -5.06
N VAL A 59 11.86 -9.62 -3.94
CA VAL A 59 13.20 -9.82 -3.37
C VAL A 59 14.16 -10.46 -4.38
N TRP A 60 13.71 -11.50 -5.09
CA TRP A 60 14.52 -12.14 -6.13
C TRP A 60 14.93 -11.18 -7.25
N ALA A 61 14.04 -10.29 -7.67
CA ALA A 61 14.35 -9.32 -8.70
C ALA A 61 15.37 -8.27 -8.20
N ALA A 62 15.27 -7.86 -6.94
CA ALA A 62 16.23 -6.96 -6.32
C ALA A 62 17.61 -7.62 -6.19
N VAL A 63 17.67 -8.84 -5.67
CA VAL A 63 18.92 -9.61 -5.56
C VAL A 63 19.56 -9.83 -6.92
N LEU A 64 18.78 -10.22 -7.94
CA LEU A 64 19.29 -10.40 -9.29
C LEU A 64 19.84 -9.09 -9.86
N ALA A 65 19.15 -7.97 -9.66
CA ALA A 65 19.62 -6.67 -10.11
C ALA A 65 20.98 -6.34 -9.48
N MET A 66 21.11 -6.49 -8.16
CA MET A 66 22.37 -6.25 -7.43
C MET A 66 23.51 -7.17 -7.90
N VAL A 67 23.23 -8.45 -8.15
CA VAL A 67 24.24 -9.40 -8.64
C VAL A 67 24.71 -9.01 -10.04
N VAL A 68 23.79 -8.66 -10.93
CA VAL A 68 24.09 -8.24 -12.30
C VAL A 68 24.91 -6.95 -12.32
N THR A 69 24.51 -5.93 -11.55
CA THR A 69 25.23 -4.64 -11.51
C THR A 69 26.63 -4.78 -10.92
N ASN A 70 26.79 -5.54 -9.84
CA ASN A 70 28.12 -5.85 -9.29
C ASN A 70 28.99 -6.61 -10.29
N SER A 71 28.42 -7.62 -10.97
CA SER A 71 29.16 -8.41 -11.96
C SER A 71 29.59 -7.54 -13.15
N LEU A 72 28.70 -6.70 -13.66
CA LEU A 72 29.01 -5.74 -14.73
C LEU A 72 30.11 -4.77 -14.32
N SER A 73 30.06 -4.25 -13.09
CA SER A 73 31.12 -3.38 -12.57
C SER A 73 32.48 -4.06 -12.60
N HIS A 74 32.58 -5.30 -12.11
CA HIS A 74 33.83 -6.05 -12.13
C HIS A 74 34.30 -6.38 -13.55
N LEU A 75 33.40 -6.73 -14.47
CA LEU A 75 33.74 -7.00 -15.87
C LEU A 75 34.27 -5.75 -16.59
N VAL A 76 33.67 -4.59 -16.34
CA VAL A 76 34.14 -3.30 -16.86
C VAL A 76 35.49 -2.92 -16.26
N ALA A 77 35.65 -3.06 -14.94
CA ALA A 77 36.92 -2.79 -14.25
C ALA A 77 38.06 -3.71 -14.73
N ALA A 78 37.76 -4.98 -15.02
CA ALA A 78 38.70 -5.94 -15.59
C ALA A 78 38.95 -5.74 -17.10
N ARG A 79 38.28 -4.77 -17.74
CA ARG A 79 38.32 -4.52 -19.20
C ARG A 79 37.89 -5.74 -20.05
N LEU A 80 37.08 -6.62 -19.47
CA LEU A 80 36.46 -7.74 -20.18
C LEU A 80 35.18 -7.33 -20.91
N LEU A 81 34.58 -6.20 -20.50
CA LEU A 81 33.50 -5.53 -21.21
C LEU A 81 33.93 -4.12 -21.62
N SER A 82 33.77 -3.80 -22.90
CA SER A 82 33.90 -2.42 -23.38
C SER A 82 32.62 -1.63 -23.08
N VAL A 83 32.80 -0.35 -22.76
CA VAL A 83 31.69 0.57 -22.51
C VAL A 83 31.15 1.04 -23.86
N GLU A 84 30.32 0.21 -24.47
CA GLU A 84 29.61 0.53 -25.70
C GLU A 84 28.19 1.04 -25.40
N TRP A 85 27.54 1.63 -26.40
CA TRP A 85 26.17 2.14 -26.26
C TRP A 85 25.15 1.16 -25.62
N PRO A 86 25.21 -0.18 -25.78
CA PRO A 86 24.28 -1.08 -25.12
C PRO A 86 24.43 -1.06 -23.60
N LEU A 87 25.66 -0.95 -23.09
CA LEU A 87 25.91 -0.84 -21.66
C LEU A 87 25.39 0.49 -21.12
N PHE A 88 25.57 1.58 -21.88
CA PHE A 88 25.00 2.89 -21.55
C PHE A 88 23.48 2.82 -21.41
N VAL A 89 22.79 2.22 -22.38
CA VAL A 89 21.33 2.04 -22.35
C VAL A 89 20.91 1.15 -21.18
N ALA A 90 21.61 0.04 -20.94
CA ALA A 90 21.29 -0.90 -19.86
C ALA A 90 21.41 -0.23 -18.48
N VAL A 91 22.51 0.49 -18.22
CA VAL A 91 22.73 1.20 -16.95
C VAL A 91 21.75 2.35 -16.79
N SER A 92 21.48 3.11 -17.86
CA SER A 92 20.47 4.19 -17.85
C SER A 92 19.06 3.68 -17.57
N ALA A 93 18.73 2.45 -17.99
CA ALA A 93 17.43 1.83 -17.74
C ALA A 93 17.22 1.38 -16.28
N ILE A 94 18.28 1.27 -15.46
CA ILE A 94 18.17 0.85 -14.06
C ILE A 94 17.23 1.80 -13.29
N ALA A 95 17.44 3.11 -13.40
CA ALA A 95 16.64 4.11 -12.68
C ALA A 95 15.14 4.05 -13.00
N PRO A 96 14.68 4.08 -14.27
CA PRO A 96 13.26 3.97 -14.59
C PRO A 96 12.67 2.60 -14.22
N LEU A 97 13.43 1.50 -14.35
CA LEU A 97 12.96 0.17 -13.95
C LEU A 97 12.76 0.06 -12.44
N VAL A 98 13.72 0.56 -11.66
CA VAL A 98 13.63 0.63 -10.20
C VAL A 98 12.42 1.48 -9.79
N LEU A 99 12.27 2.68 -10.37
CA LEU A 99 11.13 3.55 -10.09
C LEU A 99 9.80 2.85 -10.37
N TRP A 100 9.66 2.20 -11.53
CA TRP A 100 8.47 1.44 -11.90
C TRP A 100 8.19 0.30 -10.92
N ARG A 101 9.22 -0.47 -10.54
CA ARG A 101 9.08 -1.58 -9.58
C ARG A 101 8.67 -1.10 -8.20
N VAL A 102 9.31 -0.04 -7.69
CA VAL A 102 8.97 0.59 -6.41
C VAL A 102 7.54 1.12 -6.40
N HIS A 103 7.11 1.77 -7.49
CA HIS A 103 5.74 2.24 -7.65
C HIS A 103 4.72 1.08 -7.63
N ARG A 104 5.02 -0.01 -8.35
CA ARG A 104 4.18 -1.21 -8.37
C ARG A 104 4.08 -1.87 -7.00
N LEU A 105 5.18 -1.89 -6.24
CA LEU A 105 5.21 -2.37 -4.85
C LEU A 105 4.33 -1.50 -3.93
N ALA A 106 4.28 -0.18 -4.15
CA ALA A 106 3.48 0.73 -3.34
C ALA A 106 1.97 0.52 -3.46
N HIS A 107 1.45 0.20 -4.65
CA HIS A 107 0.02 -0.02 -4.88
C HIS A 107 -0.55 -1.30 -4.23
N HIS A 108 0.27 -2.12 -3.58
CA HIS A 108 -0.13 -3.41 -3.02
C HIS A 108 0.17 -3.55 -1.53
N VAL A 109 0.57 -2.47 -0.87
CA VAL A 109 0.66 -2.44 0.60
C VAL A 109 -0.78 -2.35 1.10
N PRO A 110 -1.33 -3.38 1.79
CA PRO A 110 -2.56 -3.19 2.54
C PRO A 110 -2.32 -2.05 3.51
N ALA A 111 -3.29 -1.13 3.65
CA ALA A 111 -3.23 -0.13 4.71
C ALA A 111 -2.87 -0.85 6.01
N ASP A 112 -1.88 -0.30 6.74
CA ASP A 112 -1.56 -0.76 8.09
C ASP A 112 -2.88 -0.91 8.85
N PRO A 113 -3.16 -2.03 9.54
CA PRO A 113 -4.35 -2.10 10.38
C PRO A 113 -4.31 -0.88 11.30
N GLU A 114 -5.31 -0.03 11.14
CA GLU A 114 -5.58 1.08 12.05
C GLU A 114 -5.47 0.50 13.47
N PRO A 115 -4.68 1.11 14.37
CA PRO A 115 -4.48 0.56 15.70
C PRO A 115 -5.86 0.27 16.27
N GLU A 116 -6.13 -1.01 16.58
CA GLU A 116 -7.39 -1.41 17.20
C GLU A 116 -7.64 -0.43 18.35
N PRO A 117 -8.84 0.18 18.42
CA PRO A 117 -9.16 1.06 19.53
C PRO A 117 -8.86 0.29 20.81
N ALA A 118 -7.97 0.84 21.63
CA ALA A 118 -7.59 0.24 22.90
C ALA A 118 -8.90 -0.15 23.63
N PRO A 119 -8.96 -1.34 24.26
CA PRO A 119 -10.13 -1.73 25.01
C PRO A 119 -10.45 -0.60 25.97
N VAL A 120 -11.64 -0.02 25.83
CA VAL A 120 -12.16 0.96 26.78
C VAL A 120 -12.27 0.20 28.09
N THR A 121 -11.34 0.45 29.00
CA THR A 121 -11.46 -0.02 30.37
C THR A 121 -12.76 0.57 30.91
N GLU A 122 -13.77 -0.28 31.13
CA GLU A 122 -14.95 0.13 31.88
C GLU A 122 -14.46 0.72 33.21
N PRO A 123 -14.90 1.93 33.59
CA PRO A 123 -14.55 2.48 34.89
C PRO A 123 -15.03 1.51 35.97
N ASP A 124 -14.14 1.19 36.91
CA ASP A 124 -14.45 0.36 38.07
C ASP A 124 -15.79 0.81 38.70
N PRO A 125 -16.67 -0.14 39.08
CA PRO A 125 -17.92 0.21 39.72
C PRO A 125 -17.63 1.02 40.98
N VAL A 126 -18.09 2.28 40.97
CA VAL A 126 -18.06 3.15 42.13
C VAL A 126 -18.73 2.40 43.28
N PRO A 127 -18.10 2.27 44.47
CA PRO A 127 -18.71 1.58 45.58
C PRO A 127 -20.02 2.28 45.95
N VAL A 128 -21.11 1.52 45.91
CA VAL A 128 -22.44 1.96 46.31
C VAL A 128 -22.35 2.45 47.76
N PRO A 129 -22.66 3.72 48.07
CA PRO A 129 -22.69 4.17 49.45
C PRO A 129 -23.82 3.45 50.20
N GLU A 130 -23.51 2.95 51.40
CA GLU A 130 -24.46 2.32 52.33
C GLU A 130 -25.67 3.23 52.59
N PRO A 131 -26.88 2.65 52.74
CA PRO A 131 -28.09 3.43 52.97
C PRO A 131 -28.06 4.11 54.35
N VAL A 132 -27.92 5.44 54.34
CA VAL A 132 -28.11 6.27 55.53
C VAL A 132 -29.62 6.40 55.83
N PRO A 133 -30.08 6.25 57.09
CA PRO A 133 -31.51 6.31 57.43
C PRO A 133 -32.10 7.70 57.15
N ALA A 134 -33.30 7.71 56.57
CA ALA A 134 -34.03 8.91 56.18
C ALA A 134 -34.48 9.78 57.36
N PRO A 135 -34.30 11.12 57.29
CA PRO A 135 -35.12 12.07 58.03
C PRO A 135 -36.26 12.66 57.18
N ALA A 136 -37.32 13.06 57.88
CA ALA A 136 -38.63 13.39 57.37
C ALA A 136 -38.74 14.78 56.69
N LEU A 137 -39.56 14.79 55.63
CA LEU A 137 -40.44 15.83 55.06
C LEU A 137 -40.22 17.32 55.43
N GLU A 138 -40.00 18.18 54.41
CA GLU A 138 -40.53 19.56 54.41
C GLU A 138 -40.64 20.19 52.98
N SER A 139 -41.87 20.16 52.44
CA SER A 139 -42.66 21.20 51.74
C SER A 139 -42.15 22.14 50.58
N VAL A 140 -42.97 22.16 49.50
CA VAL A 140 -43.38 23.23 48.51
C VAL A 140 -42.38 23.88 47.51
N PRO A 141 -42.82 24.59 46.43
CA PRO A 141 -43.96 24.45 45.49
C PRO A 141 -43.55 24.33 43.99
N VAL A 142 -44.55 24.01 43.16
CA VAL A 142 -44.57 23.99 41.68
C VAL A 142 -44.28 25.36 41.05
N THR A 143 -43.53 25.39 39.94
CA THR A 143 -43.59 26.48 38.93
C THR A 143 -43.23 25.96 37.52
N GLU A 144 -43.88 26.56 36.53
CA GLU A 144 -44.17 26.17 35.14
C GLU A 144 -42.99 26.11 34.13
N PRO A 145 -43.19 25.52 32.92
CA PRO A 145 -42.13 25.29 31.94
C PRO A 145 -41.81 26.53 31.08
N VAL A 146 -40.52 26.80 30.88
CA VAL A 146 -40.04 27.83 29.94
C VAL A 146 -39.61 27.16 28.63
N GLN A 147 -40.30 27.53 27.54
CA GLN A 147 -39.89 27.25 26.16
C GLN A 147 -38.69 28.14 25.79
N LEU A 148 -37.63 27.57 25.22
CA LEU A 148 -36.55 28.34 24.59
C LEU A 148 -36.74 28.34 23.07
N THR A 149 -36.93 29.55 22.54
CA THR A 149 -36.99 29.90 21.13
C THR A 149 -35.62 29.72 20.44
N VAL A 150 -35.64 29.14 19.24
CA VAL A 150 -34.51 29.06 18.30
C VAL A 150 -34.44 30.38 17.54
N ASP A 151 -33.32 31.11 17.68
CA ASP A 151 -33.06 32.32 16.91
C ASP A 151 -31.97 32.06 15.86
N GLY A 152 -32.23 32.54 14.65
CA GLY A 152 -31.45 32.30 13.44
C GLY A 152 -30.26 33.24 13.33
N GLY A 153 -29.06 32.67 13.19
CA GLY A 153 -27.84 33.38 12.87
C GLY A 153 -27.24 32.88 11.56
N GLU A 154 -27.41 33.67 10.50
CA GLU A 154 -26.82 33.50 9.17
C GLU A 154 -25.31 33.79 9.24
N VAL A 155 -24.46 32.84 8.82
CA VAL A 155 -23.00 33.02 8.78
C VAL A 155 -22.54 33.09 7.31
N PRO A 156 -21.85 34.15 6.87
CA PRO A 156 -21.37 34.27 5.49
C PRO A 156 -20.16 33.35 5.22
N TYR A 157 -20.24 32.55 4.16
CA TYR A 157 -19.12 31.76 3.63
C TYR A 157 -18.10 32.63 2.89
N PRO A 158 -16.78 32.44 3.09
CA PRO A 158 -15.77 33.03 2.23
C PRO A 158 -15.57 32.22 0.93
N THR A 159 -15.50 32.97 -0.16
CA THR A 159 -15.32 32.58 -1.57
C THR A 159 -14.05 31.76 -1.83
N THR A 160 -14.19 30.63 -2.51
CA THR A 160 -13.06 29.83 -3.06
C THR A 160 -12.56 30.41 -4.39
N PRO A 161 -11.24 30.41 -4.68
CA PRO A 161 -10.72 30.78 -6.00
C PRO A 161 -10.88 29.65 -7.02
N ASP A 162 -11.23 30.04 -8.25
CA ASP A 162 -11.36 29.21 -9.45
C ASP A 162 -10.12 28.37 -9.76
N VAL A 163 -10.31 27.05 -9.92
CA VAL A 163 -9.33 26.13 -10.54
C VAL A 163 -9.90 25.67 -11.88
N PRO A 164 -9.23 25.91 -13.02
CA PRO A 164 -9.74 25.50 -14.32
C PRO A 164 -9.64 23.97 -14.50
N ALA A 165 -10.77 23.39 -14.90
CA ALA A 165 -10.93 21.97 -15.20
C ALA A 165 -10.23 21.58 -16.51
N ASP A 166 -9.06 20.94 -16.42
CA ASP A 166 -8.47 20.25 -17.56
C ASP A 166 -9.10 18.85 -17.73
N ARG A 167 -10.00 18.77 -18.70
CA ARG A 167 -10.65 17.53 -19.16
C ARG A 167 -9.70 16.72 -20.04
N SER A 168 -8.82 15.95 -19.40
CA SER A 168 -8.08 14.90 -20.11
C SER A 168 -8.95 13.65 -20.32
N ARG A 169 -9.59 13.66 -21.49
CA ARG A 169 -10.22 12.61 -22.29
C ARG A 169 -9.65 11.19 -22.03
N ARG A 170 -10.33 10.41 -21.20
CA ARG A 170 -10.04 8.98 -20.98
C ARG A 170 -10.83 8.13 -21.99
N THR A 171 -10.21 7.75 -23.10
CA THR A 171 -10.78 6.73 -24.01
C THR A 171 -10.69 5.36 -23.32
N ARG A 172 -11.79 4.95 -22.69
CA ARG A 172 -11.97 3.60 -22.15
C ARG A 172 -12.22 2.65 -23.32
N LYS A 173 -11.15 2.02 -23.82
CA LYS A 173 -11.26 0.88 -24.74
C LYS A 173 -11.72 -0.32 -23.91
N VAL A 174 -13.02 -0.61 -23.93
CA VAL A 174 -13.59 -1.81 -23.32
C VAL A 174 -13.28 -2.98 -24.25
N SER A 175 -12.08 -3.54 -24.12
CA SER A 175 -11.83 -4.90 -24.59
C SER A 175 -12.43 -5.84 -23.57
N ALA A 176 -13.48 -6.57 -23.95
CA ALA A 176 -13.93 -7.75 -23.24
C ALA A 176 -12.76 -8.75 -23.22
N SER A 177 -11.98 -8.76 -22.14
CA SER A 177 -10.88 -9.69 -21.97
C SER A 177 -11.48 -11.07 -21.71
N VAL A 178 -11.16 -12.04 -22.56
CA VAL A 178 -11.41 -13.46 -22.28
C VAL A 178 -10.82 -13.77 -20.90
N PRO A 179 -11.60 -14.32 -19.95
CA PRO A 179 -11.09 -14.64 -18.62
C PRO A 179 -9.93 -15.63 -18.74
N ALA A 180 -8.87 -15.41 -17.96
CA ALA A 180 -7.73 -16.32 -17.89
C ALA A 180 -8.22 -17.73 -17.53
N PRO A 181 -7.51 -18.81 -17.91
CA PRO A 181 -7.96 -20.19 -17.66
C PRO A 181 -8.23 -20.46 -16.16
N ALA A 182 -7.46 -19.84 -15.26
CA ALA A 182 -7.69 -19.94 -13.82
C ALA A 182 -8.92 -19.14 -13.33
N ASP A 183 -9.42 -18.17 -14.10
CA ASP A 183 -10.67 -17.45 -13.81
C ASP A 183 -11.88 -18.27 -14.30
N ALA A 184 -11.75 -19.04 -15.38
CA ALA A 184 -12.83 -19.89 -15.90
C ALA A 184 -13.25 -21.00 -14.91
N GLU A 185 -12.28 -21.71 -14.33
CA GLU A 185 -12.56 -22.74 -13.31
C GLU A 185 -13.25 -22.15 -12.07
N LEU A 186 -12.82 -20.94 -11.67
CA LEU A 186 -13.40 -20.23 -10.53
C LEU A 186 -14.82 -19.73 -10.83
N ILE A 187 -15.09 -19.29 -12.07
CA ILE A 187 -16.43 -18.88 -12.51
C ILE A 187 -17.39 -20.07 -12.48
N GLU A 188 -17.00 -21.25 -12.93
CA GLU A 188 -17.86 -22.45 -12.88
C GLU A 188 -18.12 -22.91 -11.44
N ALA A 189 -17.11 -22.88 -10.57
CA ALA A 189 -17.28 -23.16 -9.15
C ALA A 189 -18.25 -22.17 -8.50
N ALA A 190 -18.09 -20.87 -8.77
CA ALA A 190 -18.96 -19.82 -8.24
C ALA A 190 -20.38 -19.88 -8.82
N ARG A 191 -20.54 -20.27 -10.07
CA ARG A 191 -21.87 -20.47 -10.69
C ARG A 191 -22.64 -21.60 -10.03
N THR A 192 -21.95 -22.67 -9.67
CA THR A 192 -22.54 -23.81 -8.98
C THR A 192 -22.93 -23.43 -7.55
N GLU A 193 -22.05 -22.74 -6.83
CA GLU A 193 -22.26 -22.39 -5.42
C GLU A 193 -23.30 -21.29 -5.20
N TYR A 194 -23.37 -20.31 -6.11
CA TYR A 194 -24.35 -19.21 -6.04
C TYR A 194 -25.55 -19.41 -6.98
N ALA A 195 -25.82 -20.65 -7.39
CA ALA A 195 -26.93 -20.96 -8.30
C ALA A 195 -28.28 -20.46 -7.78
N ASP A 196 -28.55 -20.61 -6.48
CA ASP A 196 -29.79 -20.16 -5.84
C ASP A 196 -29.93 -18.63 -5.89
N VAL A 197 -28.85 -17.91 -5.57
CA VAL A 197 -28.82 -16.44 -5.61
C VAL A 197 -29.03 -15.93 -7.03
N LEU A 198 -28.44 -16.61 -8.02
CA LEU A 198 -28.61 -16.26 -9.44
C LEU A 198 -30.03 -16.59 -9.93
N ALA A 199 -30.64 -17.70 -9.47
CA ALA A 199 -32.00 -18.08 -9.80
C ALA A 199 -33.04 -17.08 -9.27
N GLU A 200 -32.77 -16.47 -8.12
CA GLU A 200 -33.57 -15.38 -7.54
C GLU A 200 -33.32 -14.01 -8.22
N GLY A 201 -32.45 -13.94 -9.24
CA GLY A 201 -32.04 -12.69 -9.90
C GLY A 201 -31.10 -11.83 -9.06
N GLY A 202 -30.63 -12.36 -7.93
CA GLY A 202 -29.64 -11.75 -7.07
C GLY A 202 -28.24 -11.78 -7.69
N LYS A 203 -27.33 -11.02 -7.09
CA LYS A 203 -25.91 -10.97 -7.48
C LYS A 203 -25.04 -11.28 -6.28
N PRO A 204 -24.08 -12.22 -6.38
CA PRO A 204 -23.14 -12.48 -5.30
C PRO A 204 -22.37 -11.21 -4.93
N SER A 205 -22.20 -10.97 -3.63
CA SER A 205 -21.41 -9.84 -3.14
C SER A 205 -19.94 -10.02 -3.51
N ILE A 206 -19.26 -8.92 -3.87
CA ILE A 206 -17.80 -8.94 -4.09
C ILE A 206 -17.09 -9.38 -2.80
N ARG A 207 -17.61 -9.00 -1.63
CA ARG A 207 -17.02 -9.39 -0.34
C ARG A 207 -17.05 -10.91 -0.17
N ASP A 208 -18.20 -11.52 -0.41
CA ASP A 208 -18.39 -12.96 -0.24
C ASP A 208 -17.50 -13.75 -1.22
N LEU A 209 -17.40 -13.31 -2.48
CA LEU A 209 -16.51 -13.92 -3.46
C LEU A 209 -15.03 -13.82 -3.04
N ARG A 210 -14.61 -12.71 -2.41
CA ARG A 210 -13.24 -12.55 -1.91
C ARG A 210 -12.95 -13.44 -0.71
N GLU A 211 -13.87 -13.49 0.25
CA GLU A 211 -13.72 -14.27 1.47
C GLU A 211 -13.72 -15.78 1.15
N ARG A 212 -14.66 -16.21 0.30
CA ARG A 212 -14.84 -17.62 -0.06
C ARG A 212 -13.70 -18.17 -0.91
N TYR A 213 -13.30 -17.46 -1.96
CA TYR A 213 -12.28 -17.91 -2.91
C TYR A 213 -10.88 -17.37 -2.61
N ARG A 214 -10.72 -16.57 -1.54
CA ARG A 214 -9.46 -15.91 -1.15
C ARG A 214 -8.80 -15.14 -2.31
N ILE A 215 -9.61 -14.51 -3.14
CA ILE A 215 -9.17 -13.74 -4.31
C ILE A 215 -9.14 -12.24 -4.03
N GLY A 216 -8.27 -11.53 -4.76
CA GLY A 216 -8.22 -10.06 -4.72
C GLY A 216 -9.47 -9.41 -5.33
N GLN A 217 -9.77 -8.17 -4.93
CA GLN A 217 -10.94 -7.41 -5.37
C GLN A 217 -11.08 -7.30 -6.90
N PRO A 218 -10.03 -7.01 -7.71
CA PRO A 218 -10.17 -6.93 -9.16
C PRO A 218 -10.58 -8.26 -9.79
N ARG A 219 -10.20 -9.38 -9.17
CA ARG A 219 -10.52 -10.72 -9.63
C ARG A 219 -11.97 -11.08 -9.29
N ALA A 220 -12.40 -10.78 -8.07
CA ALA A 220 -13.80 -10.95 -7.65
C ALA A 220 -14.77 -10.11 -8.50
N GLN A 221 -14.38 -8.90 -8.94
CA GLN A 221 -15.17 -8.10 -9.86
C GLN A 221 -15.39 -8.78 -11.22
N ARG A 222 -14.32 -9.31 -11.83
CA ARG A 222 -14.42 -10.04 -13.11
C ARG A 222 -15.29 -11.30 -13.01
N VAL A 223 -15.15 -12.04 -11.92
CA VAL A 223 -15.95 -13.25 -11.67
C VAL A 223 -17.42 -12.89 -11.53
N ARG A 224 -17.74 -11.86 -10.74
CA ARG A 224 -19.11 -11.38 -10.59
C ARG A 224 -19.70 -10.90 -11.91
N GLU A 225 -18.93 -10.15 -12.71
CA GLU A 225 -19.36 -9.70 -14.04
C GLU A 225 -19.67 -10.89 -14.94
N ALA A 226 -18.82 -11.93 -14.96
CA ALA A 226 -19.02 -13.14 -15.75
C ALA A 226 -20.19 -14.03 -15.29
N LEU A 227 -20.56 -13.98 -14.00
CA LEU A 227 -21.76 -14.67 -13.49
C LEU A 227 -23.06 -13.97 -13.88
N THR A 228 -22.99 -12.68 -14.23
CA THR A 228 -24.15 -11.84 -14.59
C THR A 228 -24.25 -11.55 -16.09
N ALA A 229 -23.30 -12.06 -16.87
CA ALA A 229 -23.27 -11.96 -18.33
C ALA A 229 -23.98 -13.16 -18.96
#